data_AF-A0A0K3ARH8-F1
#
_entry.id   AF-A0A0K3ARH8-F1
#
_cell.length_a   1.000
_cell.length_b   1.000
_cell.length_c   1.000
_cell.angle_alpha   90.00
_cell.angle_beta   90.00
_cell.angle_gamma   90.00
#
_symmetry.space_group_name_H-M   'P 1'
#
loop_
_entity.id
_entity.type
_entity.pdbx_description
1 polymer ?
#
loop_
_entity_poly.entity_id
_entity_poly.type
_entity_poly.pdbx_seq_one_letter_code
_entity_poly.pdbx_strand_id
1 'polypeptide(L)'
;METICEIKAGKCTVEGNLVSPDERKGILRLVMENDGLLRVQWSNRNTGMVEDDLFVIHDAYLSKVDACTTGQVYLLKFISSDVRMLFWMQEINQEVIKNFVAKFNETTASPLT
;
A
#
# COMPACT_ATOMS: atom_id res chain seq x y z
N MET A 1 4.36 -12.31 -13.77
CA MET A 1 3.98 -11.47 -12.63
C MET A 1 3.08 -12.27 -11.71
N GLU A 2 3.49 -12.43 -10.46
CA GLU A 2 2.77 -13.11 -9.39
C GLU A 2 2.28 -12.08 -8.37
N THR A 3 1.03 -12.18 -7.92
CA THR A 3 0.53 -11.35 -6.81
C THR A 3 0.92 -11.99 -5.48
N ILE A 4 1.74 -11.30 -4.69
CA ILE A 4 2.17 -11.78 -3.37
C ILE A 4 1.09 -11.52 -2.32
N CYS A 5 0.53 -10.32 -2.31
CA CYS A 5 -0.63 -9.97 -1.50
C CYS A 5 -1.39 -8.78 -2.12
N GLU A 6 -2.69 -8.72 -1.85
CA GLU A 6 -3.54 -7.63 -2.32
C GLU A 6 -4.63 -7.29 -1.30
N ILE A 7 -5.08 -6.04 -1.30
CA ILE A 7 -6.18 -5.58 -0.46
C ILE A 7 -6.99 -4.48 -1.16
N LYS A 8 -8.27 -4.40 -0.82
CA LYS A 8 -9.12 -3.27 -1.21
C LYS A 8 -8.68 -2.04 -0.42
N ALA A 9 -8.15 -1.03 -1.10
CA ALA A 9 -7.71 0.22 -0.50
C ALA A 9 -7.82 1.37 -1.50
N GLY A 10 -8.27 2.54 -1.03
CA GLY A 10 -8.25 3.78 -1.80
C GLY A 10 -7.00 4.60 -1.48
N LYS A 11 -6.67 5.55 -2.36
CA LYS A 11 -5.62 6.55 -2.10
C LYS A 11 -6.14 7.62 -1.15
N CYS A 12 -5.24 8.32 -0.47
CA CYS A 12 -5.57 9.58 0.19
C CYS A 12 -4.81 10.73 -0.49
N THR A 13 -5.43 11.91 -0.51
CA THR A 13 -4.79 13.17 -0.86
C THR A 13 -4.37 13.90 0.40
N VAL A 14 -3.30 14.69 0.30
CA VAL A 14 -2.78 15.50 1.42
C VAL A 14 -2.77 16.96 0.99
N GLU A 15 -3.48 17.79 1.74
CA GLU A 15 -3.53 19.24 1.56
C GLU A 15 -3.12 19.93 2.86
N GLY A 16 -1.85 20.35 2.93
CA GLY A 16 -1.25 20.82 4.16
C GLY A 16 -1.21 19.71 5.22
N ASN A 17 -2.01 19.88 6.29
CA ASN A 17 -2.15 18.89 7.37
C ASN A 17 -3.45 18.06 7.26
N LEU A 18 -4.26 18.30 6.22
CA LEU A 18 -5.51 17.58 6.00
C LEU A 18 -5.28 16.37 5.11
N VAL A 19 -5.72 15.20 5.57
CA VAL A 19 -5.73 13.95 4.79
C VAL A 19 -7.17 13.65 4.40
N SER A 20 -7.43 13.57 3.09
CA SER A 20 -8.77 13.31 2.55
C SER A 20 -8.77 11.99 1.74
N PRO A 21 -9.80 11.15 1.87
CA PRO A 21 -9.88 9.93 1.08
C PRO A 21 -10.21 10.25 -0.39
N ASP A 22 -9.50 9.63 -1.32
CA ASP A 22 -9.94 9.48 -2.70
C ASP A 22 -11.08 8.45 -2.72
N GLU A 23 -12.27 8.86 -3.17
CA GLU A 23 -13.49 8.03 -3.18
C GLU A 23 -13.41 6.84 -4.14
N ARG A 24 -12.40 6.80 -5.03
CA ARG A 24 -12.27 5.73 -6.00
C ARG A 24 -11.99 4.39 -5.32
N LYS A 25 -12.69 3.38 -5.83
CA LYS A 25 -12.55 1.99 -5.42
C LYS A 25 -11.24 1.44 -5.97
N GLY A 26 -10.30 1.10 -5.09
CA GLY A 26 -8.96 0.70 -5.46
C GLY A 26 -8.56 -0.67 -4.95
N ILE A 27 -7.49 -1.22 -5.54
CA ILE A 27 -6.79 -2.40 -5.05
C ILE A 27 -5.31 -2.02 -4.94
N LEU A 28 -4.75 -2.16 -3.74
CA LEU A 28 -3.32 -2.07 -3.47
C LEU A 28 -2.72 -3.47 -3.51
N ARG A 29 -1.63 -3.66 -4.25
CA ARG A 29 -1.02 -4.97 -4.47
C ARG A 29 0.50 -4.90 -4.35
N LEU A 30 1.08 -5.94 -3.77
CA LEU A 30 2.49 -6.25 -3.91
C LEU A 30 2.60 -7.40 -4.90
N VAL A 31 3.38 -7.20 -5.95
CA VAL A 31 3.56 -8.17 -7.03
C VAL A 31 5.04 -8.42 -7.26
N MET A 32 5.37 -9.64 -7.65
CA MET A 32 6.71 -10.03 -8.07
C MET A 32 6.72 -10.24 -9.58
N GLU A 33 7.62 -9.54 -10.25
CA GLU A 33 7.82 -9.65 -11.70
C GLU A 33 8.64 -10.88 -12.07
N ASN A 34 8.67 -11.22 -13.35
CA ASN A 34 9.38 -12.40 -13.83
C ASN A 34 10.91 -12.34 -13.62
N ASP A 35 11.45 -11.14 -13.42
CA ASP A 35 12.86 -10.88 -13.09
C ASP A 35 13.14 -10.92 -11.58
N GLY A 36 12.11 -11.18 -10.76
CA GLY A 36 12.18 -11.19 -9.31
C GLY A 36 12.06 -9.81 -8.65
N LEU A 37 11.87 -8.74 -9.41
CA LEU A 37 11.67 -7.40 -8.84
C LEU A 37 10.27 -7.27 -8.23
N LEU A 38 10.22 -6.67 -7.04
CA LEU A 38 8.97 -6.37 -6.36
C LEU A 38 8.42 -5.03 -6.85
N ARG A 39 7.10 -4.98 -7.04
CA ARG A 39 6.34 -3.78 -7.40
C ARG A 39 5.15 -3.58 -6.49
N VAL A 40 4.95 -2.34 -6.05
CA VAL A 40 3.75 -1.90 -5.36
C VAL A 40 2.87 -1.21 -6.36
N GLN A 41 1.69 -1.76 -6.59
CA GLN A 41 0.74 -1.27 -7.57
C GLN A 41 -0.55 -0.83 -6.91
N TRP A 42 -1.07 0.30 -7.37
CA TRP A 42 -2.44 0.69 -7.11
C TRP A 42 -3.22 0.70 -8.42
N SER A 43 -4.36 0.00 -8.43
CA SER A 43 -5.24 -0.07 -9.59
C SER A 43 -6.66 0.34 -9.25
N ASN A 44 -7.30 1.05 -10.17
CA ASN A 44 -8.70 1.40 -10.10
C ASN A 44 -9.56 0.15 -10.36
N ARG A 45 -10.39 -0.24 -9.40
CA ARG A 45 -11.20 -1.46 -9.48
C ARG A 45 -12.28 -1.39 -10.56
N ASN A 46 -12.77 -0.20 -10.89
CA ASN A 46 -13.84 -0.05 -11.87
C ASN A 46 -13.30 -0.18 -13.31
N THR A 47 -12.09 0.32 -13.57
CA THR A 47 -11.48 0.30 -14.92
C THR A 47 -10.48 -0.84 -15.10
N GLY A 48 -9.95 -1.40 -14.01
CA GLY A 48 -8.87 -2.37 -14.00
C GLY A 48 -7.49 -1.75 -14.29
N MET A 49 -7.41 -0.44 -14.51
CA MET A 49 -6.15 0.23 -14.86
C MET A 49 -5.25 0.38 -13.63
N VAL A 50 -3.98 0.01 -13.79
CA VAL A 50 -2.90 0.36 -12.85
C VAL A 50 -2.57 1.85 -13.05
N GLU A 51 -2.72 2.64 -12.00
CA GLU A 51 -2.42 4.08 -12.04
C GLU A 51 -1.09 4.42 -11.38
N ASP A 52 -0.70 3.63 -10.38
CA ASP A 52 0.58 3.77 -9.68
C ASP A 52 1.32 2.43 -9.74
N ASP A 53 2.59 2.47 -10.11
CA ASP A 53 3.47 1.30 -10.20
C ASP A 53 4.89 1.68 -9.74
N LEU A 54 5.23 1.27 -8.51
CA LEU A 54 6.48 1.63 -7.85
C LEU A 54 7.35 0.39 -7.66
N PHE A 55 8.61 0.45 -8.10
CA PHE A 55 9.57 -0.61 -7.81
C PHE A 55 10.01 -0.56 -6.34
N VAL A 56 10.27 -1.72 -5.74
CA VAL A 56 10.73 -1.84 -4.34
C VAL A 56 12.09 -2.53 -4.28
N ILE A 57 13.04 -1.93 -3.56
CA ILE A 57 14.37 -2.52 -3.32
C ILE A 57 14.50 -2.86 -1.83
N HIS A 58 13.66 -3.78 -1.36
CA HIS A 58 13.60 -4.23 0.04
C HIS A 58 13.64 -3.08 1.08
N ASP A 59 12.93 -1.99 0.80
CA ASP A 59 13.00 -0.77 1.59
C ASP A 59 11.63 -0.15 1.83
N ALA A 60 10.54 -0.84 1.47
CA ALA A 60 9.18 -0.36 1.62
C ALA A 60 8.49 -0.95 2.85
N TYR A 61 7.63 -0.17 3.50
CA TYR A 61 6.85 -0.63 4.65
C TYR A 61 5.53 0.14 4.75
N LEU A 62 4.50 -0.58 5.19
CA LEU A 62 3.20 -0.06 5.57
C LEU A 62 3.12 0.11 7.08
N SER A 63 2.86 1.34 7.52
CA SER A 63 2.63 1.68 8.94
C SER A 63 1.26 2.31 9.12
N LYS A 64 0.52 1.91 10.15
CA LYS A 64 -0.77 2.51 10.49
C LYS A 64 -0.59 3.96 10.93
N VAL A 65 -1.52 4.83 10.54
CA VAL A 65 -1.57 6.24 10.95
C VAL A 65 -2.64 6.43 12.01
N ASP A 66 -2.24 6.38 13.29
CA ASP A 66 -3.17 6.44 14.42
C ASP A 66 -3.88 7.79 14.59
N ALA A 67 -3.34 8.86 13.99
CA ALA A 67 -3.98 10.18 13.99
C ALA A 67 -5.30 10.21 13.18
N CYS A 68 -5.49 9.26 12.26
CA CYS A 68 -6.74 9.10 11.51
C CYS A 68 -7.71 8.21 12.29
N THR A 69 -8.76 8.80 12.89
CA THR A 69 -9.70 8.07 13.76
C THR A 69 -10.97 7.57 13.05
N THR A 70 -11.26 8.07 11.85
CA THR A 70 -12.48 7.77 11.09
C THR A 70 -12.35 6.58 10.12
N GLY A 71 -11.19 5.92 10.08
CA GLY A 71 -10.93 4.78 9.20
C GLY A 71 -9.57 4.12 9.47
N GLN A 72 -9.26 3.09 8.70
CA GLN A 72 -7.96 2.41 8.76
C GLN A 72 -7.03 3.01 7.70
N VAL A 73 -6.19 3.98 8.10
CA VAL A 73 -5.25 4.65 7.20
C VAL A 73 -3.84 4.11 7.42
N TYR A 74 -3.13 3.84 6.33
CA TYR A 74 -1.77 3.34 6.32
C TYR A 74 -0.89 4.20 5.43
N LEU A 75 0.31 4.48 5.91
CA LEU A 75 1.39 5.13 5.18
C LEU A 75 2.28 4.07 4.56
N LEU A 76 2.39 4.08 3.23
CA LEU A 76 3.49 3.46 2.50
C LEU A 76 4.67 4.42 2.51
N LYS A 77 5.81 3.96 3.03
CA LYS A 77 7.05 4.73 3.05
C LYS A 77 8.21 3.85 2.57
N PHE A 78 9.12 4.48 1.84
CA PHE A 78 10.38 3.89 1.42
C PHE A 78 11.50 4.39 2.35
N ILE A 79 12.45 3.56 2.77
CA ILE A 79 13.64 3.99 3.53
C ILE A 79 14.57 4.78 2.61
N SER A 80 14.74 4.34 1.37
CA SER A 80 15.75 4.90 0.47
C SER A 80 15.30 6.20 -0.24
N SER A 81 14.04 6.61 -0.08
CA SER A 81 13.50 7.82 -0.71
C SER A 81 12.48 8.54 0.18
N ASP A 82 12.16 9.78 -0.18
CA ASP A 82 11.10 10.56 0.47
C ASP A 82 9.69 10.23 -0.04
N VAL A 83 9.54 9.19 -0.88
CA VAL A 83 8.24 8.77 -1.40
C VAL A 83 7.36 8.31 -0.24
N ARG A 84 6.19 8.96 -0.13
CA ARG A 84 5.17 8.69 0.86
C ARG A 84 3.82 8.67 0.18
N MET A 85 3.07 7.60 0.38
CA MET A 85 1.70 7.48 -0.10
C MET A 85 0.80 7.05 1.04
N LEU A 86 -0.37 7.67 1.15
CA LEU A 86 -1.37 7.28 2.14
C LEU A 86 -2.47 6.49 1.45
N PHE A 87 -2.86 5.39 2.09
CA PHE A 87 -3.95 4.54 1.64
C PHE A 87 -4.94 4.36 2.78
N TRP A 88 -6.23 4.42 2.47
CA TRP A 88 -7.29 4.06 3.40
C TRP A 88 -7.87 2.70 3.01
N MET A 89 -7.92 1.78 3.98
CA MET A 89 -8.39 0.42 3.73
C MET A 89 -9.91 0.45 3.49
N GLN A 90 -10.32 -0.12 2.36
CA GLN A 90 -11.71 -0.36 1.99
C GLN A 90 -12.17 -1.76 2.41
N GLU A 91 -11.24 -2.63 2.83
CA GLU A 91 -11.53 -3.86 3.54
C GLU A 91 -12.02 -3.55 4.96
N ILE A 92 -13.06 -4.25 5.41
CA ILE A 92 -13.69 -4.04 6.72
C ILE A 92 -13.13 -4.99 7.78
N ASN A 93 -12.64 -6.16 7.36
CA ASN A 93 -12.12 -7.16 8.27
C ASN A 93 -10.70 -6.78 8.74
N GLN A 94 -10.58 -6.47 10.03
CA GLN A 94 -9.32 -6.04 10.65
C GLN A 94 -8.25 -7.14 10.64
N GLU A 95 -8.63 -8.41 10.73
CA GLU A 95 -7.69 -9.53 10.67
C GLU A 95 -7.10 -9.67 9.27
N VAL A 96 -7.94 -9.48 8.23
CA VAL A 96 -7.47 -9.45 6.84
C VAL A 96 -6.52 -8.29 6.61
N ILE A 97 -6.83 -7.09 7.10
CA ILE A 97 -5.93 -5.93 7.02
C ILE A 97 -4.60 -6.24 7.73
N LYS A 98 -4.65 -6.78 8.95
CA LYS A 98 -3.45 -7.12 9.73
C LYS A 98 -2.57 -8.13 8.99
N ASN A 99 -3.16 -9.19 8.44
CA ASN A 99 -2.44 -10.22 7.70
C ASN A 99 -1.84 -9.67 6.41
N PHE A 100 -2.57 -8.81 5.69
CA PHE A 100 -2.05 -8.13 4.51
C PHE A 100 -0.82 -7.28 4.84
N VAL A 101 -0.91 -6.42 5.87
CA VAL A 101 0.19 -5.53 6.28
C VAL A 101 1.40 -6.34 6.76
N ALA A 102 1.18 -7.39 7.55
CA ALA A 102 2.25 -8.28 7.99
C ALA A 102 2.95 -8.95 6.80
N LYS A 103 2.18 -9.50 5.85
CA LYS A 103 2.74 -10.15 4.65
C LYS A 103 3.49 -9.17 3.75
N PHE A 104 2.95 -7.97 3.57
CA PHE A 104 3.59 -6.90 2.82
C PHE A 104 4.96 -6.60 3.43
N ASN A 105 4.98 -6.25 4.72
CA ASN A 105 6.20 -5.84 5.41
C ASN A 105 7.22 -6.98 5.53
N GLU A 106 6.81 -8.22 5.74
CA GLU A 106 7.70 -9.39 5.72
C GLU A 106 8.40 -9.56 4.37
N THR A 107 7.68 -9.27 3.27
CA THR A 107 8.21 -9.45 1.90
C THR A 107 9.10 -8.27 1.49
N THR A 108 8.75 -7.05 1.89
CA THR A 108 9.44 -5.82 1.47
C THR A 108 10.48 -5.32 2.45
N ALA A 109 10.58 -5.89 3.65
CA ALA A 109 11.62 -5.53 4.60
C ALA A 109 13.01 -5.89 4.06
N SER A 110 13.98 -5.03 4.35
CA SER A 110 15.39 -5.35 4.15
C SER A 110 15.73 -6.58 5.01
N PRO A 111 16.47 -7.57 4.49
CA PRO A 111 17.03 -8.60 5.35
C PRO A 111 17.85 -7.90 6.44
N LEU A 112 17.40 -8.05 7.68
CA LEU A 112 18.06 -7.51 8.86
C LEU A 112 19.54 -7.90 8.79
N THR A 113 20.43 -6.92 8.61
CA THR A 113 21.86 -7.06 8.95
C THR A 113 22.02 -7.41 10.42
#